data_AF-A0A967U3U2-F1
#
_entry.id   AF-A0A967U3U2-F1
#
_cell.length_a   1.000
_cell.length_b   1.000
_cell.length_c   1.000
_cell.angle_alpha   90.00
_cell.angle_beta   90.00
_cell.angle_gamma   90.00
#
_symmetry.space_group_name_H-M   'P 1'
#
loop_
_entity.id
_entity.type
_entity.pdbx_description
1 polymer ?
#
loop_
_entity_poly.entity_id
_entity_poly.type
_entity_poly.pdbx_seq_one_letter_code
_entity_poly.pdbx_strand_id
1 'polypeptide(L)'
;MIEYETYKVLHIAGVFFLLFSLSSYLIIVNSNTEKFRKLSAIMHGISMFIVLLGGFGLLARLGIIHGSDWPVWVWIKLVIWIVMGAMLIFIKKFHSLSKILWFTVPILAIIAAYLAVYQPV
;
A
#
# COMPACT_ATOMS: atom_id res chain seq x y z
N MET A 1 4.24 24.71 -7.87
CA MET A 1 4.35 23.24 -8.05
C MET A 1 4.36 22.61 -6.65
N ILE A 2 3.67 21.48 -6.41
CA ILE A 2 3.63 20.82 -5.08
C ILE A 2 5.01 20.25 -4.73
N GLU A 3 5.52 20.48 -3.52
CA GLU A 3 6.88 20.11 -3.10
C GLU A 3 7.08 18.60 -2.91
N TYR A 4 8.34 18.14 -3.00
CA TYR A 4 8.71 16.74 -2.76
C TYR A 4 8.29 16.24 -1.38
N GLU A 5 8.51 17.05 -0.34
CA GLU A 5 8.14 16.69 1.03
C GLU A 5 6.63 16.54 1.21
N THR A 6 5.81 17.33 0.49
CA THR A 6 4.36 17.16 0.49
C THR A 6 3.95 15.80 -0.08
N TYR A 7 4.55 15.37 -1.19
CA TYR A 7 4.29 14.04 -1.74
C TYR A 7 4.81 12.93 -0.82
N LYS A 8 5.92 13.14 -0.12
CA LYS A 8 6.48 12.19 0.85
C LYS A 8 5.52 11.98 2.01
N VAL A 9 5.04 13.07 2.61
CA VAL A 9 4.03 13.02 3.68
C VAL A 9 2.76 12.33 3.19
N LEU A 10 2.26 12.69 2.00
CA LEU A 10 1.08 12.07 1.42
C LEU A 10 1.26 10.56 1.23
N HIS A 11 2.39 10.13 0.66
CA HIS A 11 2.68 8.72 0.43
C HIS A 11 2.75 7.94 1.74
N ILE A 12 3.48 8.43 2.74
CA ILE A 12 3.64 7.78 4.05
C ILE A 12 2.29 7.71 4.79
N ALA A 13 1.51 8.80 4.77
CA ALA A 13 0.17 8.80 5.35
C ALA A 13 -0.72 7.75 4.69
N GLY A 14 -0.68 7.65 3.35
CA GLY A 14 -1.34 6.60 2.60
C GLY A 14 -0.93 5.20 3.09
N VAL A 15 0.37 4.94 3.25
CA VAL A 15 0.87 3.65 3.72
C VAL A 15 0.36 3.33 5.13
N PHE A 16 0.35 4.29 6.05
CA PHE A 16 -0.19 4.08 7.39
C PHE A 16 -1.69 3.73 7.37
N PHE A 17 -2.49 4.46 6.60
CA PHE A 17 -3.91 4.13 6.46
C PHE A 17 -4.14 2.81 5.74
N LEU A 18 -3.26 2.42 4.82
CA LEU A 18 -3.32 1.14 4.11
C LEU A 18 -3.07 -0.03 5.07
N LEU A 19 -1.98 0.05 5.86
CA LEU A 19 -1.67 -0.95 6.87
C LEU A 19 -2.77 -1.05 7.92
N PHE A 20 -3.25 0.10 8.41
CA PHE A 20 -4.32 0.15 9.41
C PHE A 20 -5.63 -0.46 8.88
N SER A 21 -6.05 -0.07 7.68
CA SER A 21 -7.28 -0.58 7.06
C SER A 21 -7.22 -2.08 6.76
N LEU A 22 -6.10 -2.60 6.26
CA LEU A 22 -5.93 -4.03 6.02
C LEU A 22 -5.92 -4.84 7.32
N SER A 23 -5.19 -4.37 8.33
CA SER A 23 -5.10 -5.06 9.63
C SER A 23 -6.45 -5.07 10.33
N SER A 24 -7.14 -3.93 10.32
CA SER A 24 -8.51 -3.81 10.81
C SER A 24 -9.46 -4.75 10.08
N TYR A 25 -9.41 -4.76 8.74
CA TYR A 25 -10.27 -5.63 7.94
C TYR A 25 -10.03 -7.11 8.25
N LEU A 26 -8.77 -7.52 8.39
CA LEU A 26 -8.38 -8.90 8.68
C LEU A 26 -8.92 -9.41 10.03
N ILE A 27 -8.97 -8.55 11.06
CA ILE A 27 -9.56 -8.89 12.36
C ILE A 27 -11.10 -8.95 12.29
N ILE A 28 -11.70 -7.96 11.63
CA ILE A 28 -13.15 -7.71 11.70
C ILE A 28 -13.92 -8.54 10.66
N VAL A 29 -13.23 -9.13 9.66
CA VAL A 29 -13.89 -9.91 8.59
C VAL A 29 -14.78 -11.05 9.14
N ASN A 30 -14.40 -11.63 10.27
CA ASN A 30 -15.13 -12.72 10.93
C ASN A 30 -16.04 -12.24 12.08
N SER A 31 -16.17 -10.92 12.31
CA SER A 31 -17.04 -10.38 13.36
C SER A 31 -18.40 -9.93 12.80
N ASN A 32 -19.39 -9.78 13.68
CA ASN A 32 -20.71 -9.24 13.34
C ASN A 32 -20.72 -7.71 13.15
N THR A 33 -19.56 -7.07 13.00
CA THR A 33 -19.42 -5.60 13.00
C THR A 33 -19.38 -5.01 11.59
N GLU A 34 -20.53 -5.01 10.90
CA GLU A 34 -20.69 -4.54 9.51
C GLU A 34 -20.15 -3.12 9.26
N LYS A 35 -20.44 -2.19 10.18
CA LYS A 35 -20.07 -0.77 10.02
C LYS A 35 -18.55 -0.59 9.90
N PHE A 36 -17.80 -1.21 10.79
CA PHE A 36 -16.34 -1.11 10.79
C PHE A 36 -15.72 -1.90 9.64
N ARG A 37 -16.30 -3.05 9.25
CA ARG A 37 -15.85 -3.79 8.07
C ARG A 37 -15.99 -2.96 6.78
N LYS A 38 -17.12 -2.24 6.61
CA LYS A 38 -17.33 -1.33 5.48
C LYS A 38 -16.36 -0.15 5.51
N LEU A 39 -16.17 0.46 6.68
CA LEU A 39 -15.22 1.56 6.85
C LEU A 39 -13.79 1.12 6.47
N SER A 40 -13.33 -0.03 6.93
CA SER A 40 -11.99 -0.53 6.63
C SER A 40 -11.81 -0.82 5.14
N ALA A 41 -12.84 -1.32 4.44
CA ALA A 41 -12.78 -1.50 2.99
C ALA A 41 -12.72 -0.17 2.22
N ILE A 42 -13.48 0.84 2.64
CA ILE A 42 -13.44 2.19 2.04
C ILE A 42 -12.07 2.82 2.27
N MET A 43 -11.57 2.76 3.51
CA MET A 43 -10.28 3.31 3.88
C MET A 43 -9.13 2.63 3.14
N HIS A 44 -9.22 1.32 2.88
CA HIS A 44 -8.26 0.62 2.02
C HIS A 44 -8.22 1.24 0.62
N GLY A 45 -9.36 1.43 -0.04
CA GLY A 45 -9.41 2.06 -1.37
C GLY A 45 -8.84 3.48 -1.38
N ILE A 46 -9.23 4.31 -0.40
CA ILE A 46 -8.72 5.69 -0.26
C ILE A 46 -7.20 5.69 -0.02
N SER A 47 -6.74 4.83 0.89
CA SER A 47 -5.32 4.73 1.21
C SER A 47 -4.48 4.27 0.01
N MET A 48 -4.96 3.29 -0.76
CA MET A 48 -4.33 2.86 -2.01
C MET A 48 -4.20 4.00 -3.02
N PHE A 49 -5.26 4.79 -3.18
CA PHE A 49 -5.21 5.97 -4.05
C PHE A 49 -4.16 6.98 -3.56
N ILE A 50 -4.14 7.29 -2.26
CA ILE A 50 -3.18 8.22 -1.66
C ILE A 50 -1.74 7.72 -1.79
N VAL A 51 -1.49 6.41 -1.57
CA VAL A 51 -0.18 5.77 -1.76
C VAL A 51 0.30 5.97 -3.19
N LEU A 52 -0.55 5.68 -4.19
CA LEU A 52 -0.16 5.82 -5.59
C LEU A 52 0.03 7.29 -5.98
N LEU A 53 -0.87 8.18 -5.56
CA LEU A 53 -0.78 9.61 -5.83
C LEU A 53 0.52 10.21 -5.26
N GLY A 54 0.83 9.91 -3.99
CA GLY A 54 2.08 10.32 -3.37
C GLY A 54 3.31 9.70 -4.04
N GLY A 55 3.24 8.40 -4.36
CA GLY A 55 4.33 7.65 -4.98
C GLY A 55 4.70 8.17 -6.36
N PHE A 56 3.72 8.38 -7.24
CA PHE A 56 3.98 8.96 -8.56
C PHE A 56 4.40 10.42 -8.48
N GLY A 57 3.86 11.19 -7.54
CA GLY A 57 4.32 12.55 -7.27
C GLY A 57 5.80 12.60 -6.85
N LEU A 58 6.25 11.67 -6.01
CA LEU A 58 7.66 11.51 -5.64
C LEU A 58 8.53 11.16 -6.86
N LEU A 59 8.10 10.22 -7.70
CA LEU A 59 8.83 9.86 -8.93
C LEU A 59 9.00 11.05 -9.87
N ALA A 60 7.92 11.83 -10.09
CA ALA A 60 7.98 13.04 -10.90
C ALA A 60 8.97 14.08 -10.35
N ARG A 61 9.08 14.19 -9.02
CA ARG A 61 10.05 15.10 -8.36
C ARG A 61 11.49 14.60 -8.41
N LEU A 62 11.69 13.30 -8.59
CA LEU A 62 13.00 12.68 -8.82
C LEU A 62 13.40 12.67 -10.30
N GLY A 63 12.56 13.20 -11.20
CA GLY A 63 12.81 13.16 -12.65
C GLY A 63 12.57 11.78 -13.28
N ILE A 64 11.90 10.86 -12.57
CA ILE A 64 11.58 9.51 -13.04
C ILE A 64 10.15 9.54 -13.63
N ILE A 65 10.04 9.83 -14.93
CA ILE A 65 8.75 10.20 -15.55
C ILE A 65 8.23 9.13 -16.52
N HIS A 66 9.11 8.38 -17.18
CA HIS A 66 8.73 7.42 -18.24
C HIS A 66 8.95 5.97 -17.81
N GLY A 67 7.90 5.15 -17.93
CA GLY A 67 7.88 3.77 -17.46
C GLY A 67 8.92 2.83 -18.09
N SER A 68 9.34 3.08 -19.32
CA SER A 68 10.36 2.27 -20.02
C SER A 68 11.73 2.31 -19.34
N ASP A 69 12.06 3.43 -18.69
CA ASP A 69 13.36 3.67 -18.05
C ASP A 69 13.26 3.68 -16.52
N TRP A 70 12.16 3.15 -15.98
CA TRP A 70 12.02 3.04 -14.54
C TRP A 70 13.03 2.03 -13.97
N PRO A 71 13.80 2.43 -12.94
CA PRO A 71 14.65 1.51 -12.19
C PRO A 71 13.86 0.29 -11.69
N VAL A 72 14.54 -0.84 -11.54
CA VAL A 72 13.87 -2.12 -11.19
C VAL A 72 13.13 -2.00 -9.86
N TRP A 73 13.66 -1.26 -8.89
CA TRP A 73 13.00 -1.02 -7.61
C TRP A 73 11.62 -0.36 -7.72
N VAL A 74 11.39 0.48 -8.74
CA VAL A 74 10.09 1.14 -8.98
C VAL A 74 9.06 0.08 -9.40
N TRP A 75 9.45 -0.79 -10.33
CA TRP A 75 8.61 -1.89 -10.80
C TRP A 75 8.25 -2.84 -9.68
N ILE A 76 9.23 -3.27 -8.87
CA ILE A 76 8.97 -4.14 -7.72
C ILE A 76 7.99 -3.48 -6.75
N LYS A 77 8.15 -2.18 -6.47
CA LYS A 77 7.25 -1.45 -5.57
C LYS A 77 5.83 -1.34 -6.13
N LEU A 78 5.67 -1.15 -7.43
CA LEU A 78 4.35 -1.18 -8.07
C LEU A 78 3.68 -2.55 -7.97
N VAL A 79 4.44 -3.63 -8.16
CA VAL A 79 3.93 -4.99 -7.94
C VAL A 79 3.48 -5.16 -6.49
N ILE A 80 4.24 -4.66 -5.50
CA ILE A 80 3.83 -4.68 -4.09
C ILE A 80 2.50 -3.92 -3.90
N TRP A 81 2.33 -2.74 -4.49
CA TRP A 81 1.09 -1.99 -4.38
C TRP A 81 -0.10 -2.71 -5.05
N ILE A 82 0.11 -3.35 -6.19
CA ILE A 82 -0.92 -4.17 -6.84
C ILE A 82 -1.34 -5.33 -5.92
N VAL A 83 -0.37 -6.03 -5.32
CA VAL A 83 -0.63 -7.12 -4.36
C VAL A 83 -1.37 -6.60 -3.13
N MET A 84 -0.98 -5.45 -2.57
CA MET A 84 -1.68 -4.83 -1.45
C MET A 84 -3.10 -4.36 -1.80
N GLY A 85 -3.32 -3.89 -3.02
CA GLY A 85 -4.64 -3.55 -3.55
C GLY A 85 -5.55 -4.79 -3.67
N ALA A 86 -5.01 -5.91 -4.16
CA ALA A 86 -5.72 -7.17 -4.27
C ALA A 86 -5.95 -7.87 -2.91
N MET A 87 -5.22 -7.47 -1.87
CA MET A 87 -5.21 -8.15 -0.56
C MET A 87 -6.60 -8.29 0.08
N LEU A 88 -7.49 -7.29 -0.10
CA LEU A 88 -8.87 -7.38 0.40
C LEU A 88 -9.64 -8.58 -0.19
N ILE A 89 -9.39 -8.93 -1.45
CA ILE A 89 -10.04 -10.07 -2.10
C ILE A 89 -9.57 -11.37 -1.44
N PHE A 90 -8.27 -11.50 -1.18
CA PHE A 90 -7.71 -12.67 -0.51
C PHE A 90 -8.23 -12.81 0.92
N ILE A 91 -8.31 -11.71 1.68
CA ILE A 91 -8.85 -11.73 3.05
C ILE A 91 -10.32 -12.18 3.06
N LYS A 92 -11.13 -11.72 2.09
CA LYS A 92 -12.54 -12.13 1.96
C LYS A 92 -12.73 -13.58 1.52
N LYS A 93 -11.85 -14.08 0.65
CA LYS A 93 -12.03 -15.39 0.01
C LYS A 93 -11.39 -16.53 0.80
N PHE A 94 -10.31 -16.25 1.52
CA PHE A 94 -9.47 -17.27 2.16
C PHE A 94 -9.24 -16.98 3.64
N HIS A 95 -10.29 -17.15 4.44
CA HIS A 95 -10.24 -16.95 5.90
C HIS A 95 -9.20 -17.83 6.61
N SER A 96 -8.85 -18.99 6.05
CA SER A 96 -7.81 -19.86 6.60
C SER A 96 -6.40 -19.25 6.53
N LEU A 97 -6.19 -18.26 5.65
CA LEU A 97 -4.91 -17.59 5.47
C LEU A 97 -4.72 -16.37 6.38
N SER A 98 -5.69 -16.00 7.23
CA SER A 98 -5.63 -14.77 8.04
C SER A 98 -4.33 -14.63 8.84
N LYS A 99 -3.82 -15.71 9.45
CA LYS A 99 -2.53 -15.67 10.17
C LYS A 99 -1.35 -15.38 9.25
N ILE A 100 -1.33 -15.96 8.06
CA ILE A 100 -0.27 -15.74 7.07
C ILE A 100 -0.34 -14.30 6.58
N LEU A 101 -1.53 -13.86 6.17
CA LEU A 101 -1.77 -12.50 5.66
C LEU A 101 -1.42 -11.41 6.68
N TRP A 102 -1.61 -11.69 7.98
CA TRP A 102 -1.22 -10.80 9.07
C TRP A 102 0.27 -10.45 9.05
N PHE A 103 1.14 -11.42 8.72
CA PHE A 103 2.58 -11.18 8.58
C PHE A 103 2.96 -10.74 7.17
N THR A 104 2.25 -11.21 6.14
CA THR A 104 2.52 -10.81 4.75
C THR A 104 2.39 -9.30 4.54
N VAL A 105 1.34 -8.67 5.08
CA VAL A 105 1.09 -7.23 4.93
C VAL A 105 2.26 -6.36 5.44
N PRO A 106 2.71 -6.48 6.70
CA PRO A 106 3.84 -5.69 7.19
C PRO A 106 5.17 -6.05 6.50
N ILE A 107 5.40 -7.32 6.16
CA ILE A 107 6.63 -7.73 5.43
C ILE A 107 6.70 -7.02 4.06
N LEU A 108 5.60 -7.00 3.30
CA LEU A 108 5.55 -6.32 2.02
C LEU A 108 5.78 -4.81 2.17
N ALA A 109 5.25 -4.17 3.23
CA ALA A 109 5.51 -2.76 3.50
C ALA A 109 6.97 -2.49 3.87
N ILE A 110 7.60 -3.37 4.66
CA ILE A 110 9.03 -3.27 4.99
C ILE A 110 9.89 -3.40 3.74
N ILE A 111 9.58 -4.35 2.85
CA ILE A 111 10.27 -4.50 1.57
C ILE A 111 10.09 -3.24 0.71
N ALA A 112 8.88 -2.70 0.62
CA ALA A 112 8.63 -1.44 -0.11
C ALA A 112 9.41 -0.26 0.47
N ALA A 113 9.51 -0.16 1.80
CA ALA A 113 10.31 0.86 2.48
C ALA A 113 11.80 0.68 2.20
N TYR A 114 12.33 -0.55 2.31
CA TYR A 114 13.71 -0.87 1.97
C TYR A 114 14.05 -0.44 0.53
N LEU A 115 13.21 -0.80 -0.44
CA LEU A 115 13.39 -0.39 -1.84
C LEU A 115 13.35 1.14 -2.01
N ALA A 116 12.55 1.86 -1.21
CA ALA A 116 12.51 3.32 -1.24
C ALA A 116 13.78 3.97 -0.69
N VAL A 117 14.35 3.40 0.37
CA VAL A 117 15.51 3.94 1.08
C VAL A 117 16.79 3.66 0.32
N TYR A 118 16.97 2.42 -0.14
CA TYR A 118 18.22 1.99 -0.75
C TYR A 118 18.23 2.13 -2.27
N GLN A 119 17.06 2.25 -2.89
CA GLN A 119 16.90 2.40 -4.35
C GLN A 119 17.87 1.48 -5.14
N PRO A 120 17.91 0.17 -4.82
CA PRO A 120 18.84 -0.73 -5.48
C PRO A 120 18.56 -0.72 -6.98
N VAL A 121 19.65 -0.69 -7.76
CA VAL A 121 19.66 -0.51 -9.23
C VAL A 121 18.60 -1.36 -9.92
#